data_AF-A0A1Q5S6P0-F1
#
_entry.id   AF-A0A1Q5S6P0-F1
#
_cell.length_a   1.000
_cell.length_b   1.000
_cell.length_c   1.000
_cell.angle_alpha   90.00
_cell.angle_beta   90.00
_cell.angle_gamma   90.00
#
_symmetry.space_group_name_H-M   'P 1'
#
loop_
_entity.id
_entity.type
_entity.pdbx_description
1 polymer ?
#
loop_
_entity_poly.entity_id
_entity_poly.type
_entity_poly.pdbx_seq_one_letter_code
_entity_poly.pdbx_strand_id
1 'polypeptide(L)'
;MTDHPVDLDKHRGMAAQKATDLRRALADVEAHVRELREREAELEHRMMTVPAASWPEAAVKTRHVLNLYAACLPAEDTRHRALVAALLDDFVRLSEEG
;
A
#
# COMPACT_ATOMS: atom_id res chain seq x y z
N MET A 1 11.71 31.12 43.20
CA MET A 1 12.18 31.14 41.81
C MET A 1 13.44 30.30 41.72
N THR A 2 13.33 29.04 41.31
CA THR A 2 14.49 28.17 41.04
C THR A 2 14.88 28.34 39.58
N ASP A 3 15.65 29.37 39.29
CA ASP A 3 16.15 29.66 37.95
C ASP A 3 17.42 28.83 37.72
N HIS A 4 17.24 27.56 37.33
CA HIS A 4 18.35 26.71 36.91
C HIS A 4 18.71 27.11 35.48
N PRO A 5 19.98 27.49 35.19
CA PRO A 5 20.38 27.87 33.84
C PRO A 5 20.16 26.70 32.88
N VAL A 6 19.30 26.90 31.88
CA VAL A 6 19.06 25.91 30.82
C VAL A 6 20.24 25.94 29.85
N ASP A 7 20.93 24.81 29.70
CA ASP A 7 22.05 24.67 28.75
C ASP A 7 21.54 24.57 27.31
N LEU A 8 21.40 25.73 26.66
CA LEU A 8 20.90 25.88 25.30
C LEU A 8 21.75 25.15 24.25
N ASP A 9 23.05 24.96 24.48
CA ASP A 9 23.96 24.34 23.51
C ASP A 9 23.71 22.83 23.44
N LYS A 10 23.60 22.19 24.61
CA LYS A 10 23.20 20.78 24.72
C LYS A 10 21.82 20.52 24.11
N HIS A 11 20.86 21.42 24.33
CA HIS A 11 19.53 21.30 23.72
C HIS A 11 19.56 21.44 22.19
N ARG A 12 20.39 22.35 21.64
CA ARG A 12 20.58 22.49 20.19
C ARG A 12 21.25 21.27 19.56
N GLY A 13 22.28 20.72 20.19
CA GLY A 13 22.94 19.49 19.74
C GLY A 13 21.98 18.29 19.69
N MET A 14 21.15 18.11 20.73
CA MET A 14 20.12 17.06 20.74
C MET A 14 19.04 17.28 19.68
N ALA A 15 18.63 18.53 19.42
CA ALA A 15 17.66 18.84 18.37
C ALA A 15 18.22 18.55 16.98
N ALA A 16 19.49 18.91 16.71
CA ALA A 16 20.17 18.62 15.46
C ALA A 16 20.34 17.11 15.22
N GLN A 17 20.67 16.36 16.28
CA GLN A 17 20.77 14.90 16.23
C GLN A 17 19.42 14.27 15.89
N LYS A 18 18.35 14.64 16.61
CA LYS A 18 16.99 14.14 16.34
C LYS A 18 16.51 14.47 14.93
N ALA A 19 16.80 15.67 14.43
CA ALA A 19 16.47 16.04 13.06
C ALA A 19 17.21 15.18 12.02
N THR A 20 18.45 14.79 12.32
CA THR A 20 19.24 13.90 11.46
C THR A 20 18.69 12.48 11.49
N ASP A 21 18.39 11.96 12.68
CA ASP A 21 17.83 10.62 12.84
C ASP A 21 16.46 10.49 12.16
N LEU A 22 15.62 11.53 12.25
CA LEU A 22 14.33 11.58 11.55
C LEU A 22 14.51 11.54 10.02
N ARG A 23 15.45 12.31 9.47
CA ARG A 23 15.74 12.30 8.03
C ARG A 23 16.25 10.94 7.56
N ARG A 24 17.10 10.29 8.35
CA ARG A 24 17.57 8.93 8.04
C ARG A 24 16.41 7.94 8.05
N ALA A 25 15.58 7.95 9.08
CA ALA A 25 14.41 7.08 9.16
C ALA A 25 13.44 7.30 7.99
N LEU A 26 13.20 8.55 7.59
CA LEU A 26 12.40 8.85 6.40
C LEU A 26 13.03 8.30 5.12
N ALA A 27 14.34 8.49 4.92
CA ALA A 27 15.04 7.96 3.76
C ALA A 27 15.01 6.42 3.71
N ASP A 28 15.15 5.74 4.85
CA ASP A 28 15.05 4.28 4.95
C ASP A 28 13.63 3.81 4.60
N VAL A 29 12.60 4.48 5.11
CA VAL A 29 11.20 4.19 4.76
C VAL A 29 10.93 4.40 3.27
N GLU A 30 11.40 5.50 2.69
CA GLU A 30 11.26 5.77 1.25
C GLU A 30 11.94 4.69 0.40
N ALA A 31 13.13 4.25 0.79
CA ALA A 31 13.85 3.16 0.12
C ALA A 31 13.07 1.84 0.19
N HIS A 32 12.55 1.49 1.36
CA HIS A 32 11.73 0.28 1.54
C HIS A 32 10.40 0.35 0.77
N VAL A 33 9.74 1.50 0.75
CA VAL A 33 8.51 1.69 -0.04
C VAL A 33 8.78 1.50 -1.53
N ARG A 34 9.91 2.00 -2.04
CA ARG A 34 10.31 1.77 -3.44
C ARG A 34 10.57 0.29 -3.72
N GLU A 35 11.35 -0.38 -2.86
CA GLU A 35 11.65 -1.82 -3.00
C GLU A 35 10.37 -2.67 -2.97
N LEU A 36 9.41 -2.34 -2.10
CA LEU A 36 8.11 -3.01 -2.03
C LEU A 36 7.32 -2.84 -3.33
N ARG A 37 7.25 -1.61 -3.87
CA ARG A 37 6.55 -1.34 -5.12
C ARG A 37 7.16 -2.09 -6.31
N GLU A 38 8.49 -2.17 -6.38
CA GLU A 38 9.19 -2.92 -7.43
C GLU A 38 8.87 -4.42 -7.36
N ARG A 39 8.89 -4.99 -6.15
CA ARG A 39 8.54 -6.40 -5.92
C ARG A 39 7.08 -6.70 -6.22
N GLU A 40 6.16 -5.81 -5.82
CA GLU A 40 4.74 -5.93 -6.10
C GLU A 40 4.49 -5.94 -7.61
N ALA A 41 5.07 -4.99 -8.36
CA ALA A 41 4.96 -4.94 -9.81
C ALA A 41 5.53 -6.20 -10.49
N GLU A 42 6.65 -6.73 -9.99
CA GLU A 42 7.23 -7.97 -10.50
C GLU A 42 6.31 -9.19 -10.27
N LEU A 43 5.71 -9.30 -9.09
CA LEU A 43 4.76 -10.37 -8.77
C LEU A 43 3.50 -10.28 -9.64
N GLU A 44 2.96 -9.08 -9.82
CA GLU A 44 1.81 -8.85 -10.70
C GLU A 44 2.13 -9.22 -12.15
N HIS A 45 3.29 -8.81 -12.65
CA HIS A 45 3.75 -9.18 -14.00
C HIS A 45 3.84 -10.70 -14.17
N ARG A 46 4.46 -11.41 -13.21
CA ARG A 46 4.55 -12.88 -13.25
C ARG A 46 3.17 -13.53 -13.18
N MET A 47 2.28 -13.03 -12.32
CA MET A 47 0.90 -13.52 -12.19
C MET A 47 0.11 -13.41 -13.50
N MET A 48 0.33 -12.33 -14.25
CA MET A 48 -0.35 -12.06 -15.53
C MET A 48 0.30 -12.78 -16.72
N THR A 49 1.60 -13.09 -16.65
CA THR A 49 2.31 -13.80 -17.73
C THR A 49 1.90 -15.26 -17.84
N VAL A 50 1.58 -15.90 -16.71
CA VAL A 50 1.12 -17.29 -16.68
C VAL A 50 -0.39 -17.32 -16.93
N PRO A 51 -0.88 -17.99 -17.99
CA PRO A 51 -2.31 -18.18 -18.20
C PRO A 51 -2.95 -18.91 -17.01
N ALA A 52 -4.19 -18.54 -16.66
CA ALA A 52 -4.90 -19.27 -15.61
C ALA A 52 -5.18 -20.72 -16.04
N ALA A 53 -4.90 -21.68 -15.17
CA ALA A 53 -5.13 -23.10 -15.41
C ALA A 53 -6.56 -23.54 -15.06
N SER A 54 -7.33 -22.71 -14.35
CA SER A 54 -8.68 -23.01 -13.91
C SER A 54 -9.55 -21.75 -13.77
N TRP A 55 -10.87 -21.93 -13.77
CA TRP A 55 -11.82 -20.84 -13.52
C TRP A 55 -11.63 -20.15 -12.14
N PRO A 56 -11.44 -20.89 -11.02
CA PRO A 56 -11.13 -20.26 -9.75
C PRO A 56 -9.85 -19.42 -9.78
N GLU A 57 -8.80 -19.90 -10.45
CA GLU A 57 -7.56 -19.13 -10.59
C GLU A 57 -7.78 -17.86 -11.41
N ALA A 58 -8.52 -17.94 -12.51
CA ALA A 58 -8.87 -16.77 -13.32
C ALA A 58 -9.67 -15.75 -12.50
N ALA A 59 -10.66 -16.20 -11.71
CA ALA A 59 -11.46 -15.34 -10.85
C ALA A 59 -10.62 -14.62 -9.79
N VAL A 60 -9.63 -15.29 -9.19
CA VAL A 60 -8.69 -14.66 -8.25
C VAL A 60 -7.85 -13.58 -8.93
N LYS A 61 -7.31 -13.84 -10.12
CA LYS A 61 -6.56 -12.84 -10.91
C LYS A 61 -7.44 -11.64 -11.26
N THR A 62 -8.69 -11.88 -11.68
CA THR A 62 -9.67 -10.82 -11.96
C THR A 62 -9.99 -10.00 -10.72
N ARG A 63 -10.25 -10.63 -9.57
CA ARG A 63 -10.50 -9.95 -8.30
C ARG A 63 -9.35 -9.02 -7.92
N HIS A 64 -8.10 -9.48 -8.08
CA HIS A 64 -6.92 -8.65 -7.83
C HIS A 64 -6.93 -7.36 -8.67
N VAL A 65 -7.11 -7.50 -9.98
CA VAL A 65 -7.14 -6.35 -10.91
C VAL A 65 -8.31 -5.41 -10.62
N LEU A 66 -9.48 -5.94 -10.29
CA LEU A 66 -10.65 -5.13 -9.94
C LEU A 66 -10.44 -4.32 -8.65
N ASN A 67 -9.76 -4.90 -7.66
CA ASN A 67 -9.41 -4.19 -6.43
C ASN A 67 -8.43 -3.04 -6.70
N LEU A 68 -7.41 -3.27 -7.55
CA LEU A 68 -6.49 -2.20 -7.98
C LEU A 68 -7.23 -1.09 -8.72
N TYR A 69 -8.12 -1.46 -9.65
CA TYR A 69 -8.95 -0.51 -10.36
C TYR A 69 -9.79 0.33 -9.40
N ALA A 70 -10.47 -0.30 -8.44
CA ALA A 70 -11.27 0.41 -7.44
C ALA A 70 -10.46 1.32 -6.51
N ALA A 71 -9.21 0.96 -6.22
CA ALA A 71 -8.29 1.80 -5.44
C ALA A 71 -7.84 3.05 -6.21
N CYS A 72 -7.70 2.96 -7.54
CA CYS A 72 -7.34 4.07 -8.42
C CYS A 72 -8.49 5.04 -8.73
N LEU A 73 -9.75 4.64 -8.48
CA LEU A 73 -10.91 5.49 -8.74
C LEU A 73 -10.93 6.73 -7.83
N PRO A 74 -11.41 7.89 -8.31
CA PRO A 74 -11.75 9.01 -7.44
C PRO A 74 -12.76 8.62 -6.36
N ALA A 75 -12.82 9.39 -5.27
CA ALA A 75 -13.77 9.12 -4.19
C ALA A 75 -15.23 9.35 -4.64
N GLU A 76 -15.43 10.23 -5.60
CA GLU A 76 -16.72 10.65 -6.14
C GLU A 76 -17.31 9.63 -7.13
N ASP A 77 -16.49 8.73 -7.66
CA ASP A 77 -16.91 7.73 -8.65
C ASP A 77 -17.62 6.54 -7.99
N THR A 78 -18.79 6.84 -7.43
CA THR A 78 -19.65 5.89 -6.72
C THR A 78 -20.21 4.82 -7.65
N ARG A 79 -20.42 5.15 -8.93
CA ARG A 79 -20.97 4.22 -9.93
C ARG A 79 -20.02 3.07 -10.22
N HIS A 80 -18.76 3.36 -10.57
CA HIS A 80 -17.81 2.29 -10.89
C HIS A 80 -17.44 1.48 -9.65
N ARG A 81 -17.37 2.11 -8.47
CA ARG A 81 -17.20 1.40 -7.19
C ARG A 81 -18.32 0.41 -6.91
N ALA A 82 -19.58 0.80 -7.14
CA ALA A 82 -20.73 -0.09 -6.98
C ALA A 82 -20.71 -1.28 -7.96
N LEU A 83 -20.30 -1.05 -9.22
CA LEU A 83 -20.16 -2.13 -10.21
C LEU A 83 -19.07 -3.13 -9.81
N VAL A 84 -17.92 -2.64 -9.35
CA VAL A 84 -16.84 -3.51 -8.86
C VAL A 84 -17.32 -4.32 -7.65
N ALA A 85 -17.97 -3.69 -6.68
CA ALA A 85 -18.50 -4.37 -5.50
C ALA A 85 -19.47 -5.50 -5.87
N ALA A 86 -20.44 -5.24 -6.75
CA ALA A 86 -21.39 -6.25 -7.20
C ALA A 86 -20.70 -7.46 -7.87
N LEU A 87 -19.69 -7.23 -8.72
CA LEU A 87 -18.92 -8.31 -9.33
C LEU A 87 -18.12 -9.12 -8.31
N LEU A 88 -17.54 -8.45 -7.30
CA LEU A 88 -16.82 -9.12 -6.23
C LEU A 88 -17.73 -10.00 -5.37
N ASP A 89 -18.94 -9.52 -5.07
CA ASP A 89 -19.97 -10.29 -4.35
C ASP A 89 -20.36 -11.55 -5.13
N ASP A 90 -20.53 -11.43 -6.45
CA ASP A 90 -20.80 -12.59 -7.32
C ASP A 90 -19.65 -13.62 -7.30
N PHE A 91 -18.39 -13.16 -7.30
CA PHE A 91 -17.24 -14.07 -7.18
C PHE A 91 -17.22 -14.80 -5.84
N VAL A 92 -17.55 -14.12 -4.73
CA VAL A 92 -17.65 -14.75 -3.41
C VAL A 92 -18.75 -15.82 -3.42
N ARG A 93 -19.96 -15.46 -3.87
CA ARG A 93 -21.09 -16.39 -3.97
C ARG A 93 -20.74 -17.63 -4.80
N LEU A 94 -20.17 -17.45 -5.98
CA LEU A 94 -19.81 -18.57 -6.86
C LEU A 94 -18.64 -19.41 -6.32
N SER A 95 -17.79 -18.85 -5.47
CA SER A 95 -16.69 -19.60 -4.82
C SER A 95 -17.15 -20.47 -3.65
N GLU A 96 -18.32 -20.18 -3.08
CA GLU A 96 -18.94 -20.98 -2.02
C GLU A 96 -19.83 -22.12 -2.59
N GLU A 97 -20.22 -22.02 -3.87
CA GLU A 97 -21.09 -22.98 -4.56
C GLU A 97 -20.32 -24.16 -5.21
N GLY A 98 -19.00 -24.05 -5.39
CA GLY A 98 -18.14 -25.03 -6.08
C GLY A 98 -17.16 -25.74 -5.17
#